data_AF-A0A392RFN7-F1
#
_entry.id   AF-A0A392RFN7-F1
#
_cell.length_a   1.000
_cell.length_b   1.000
_cell.length_c   1.000
_cell.angle_alpha   90.00
_cell.angle_beta   90.00
_cell.angle_gamma   90.00
#
_symmetry.space_group_name_H-M   'P 1'
#
loop_
_entity.id
_entity.type
_entity.pdbx_description
1 polymer ?
#
loop_
_entity_poly.entity_id
_entity_poly.type
_entity_poly.pdbx_seq_one_letter_code
_entity_poly.pdbx_strand_id
1 'polypeptide(L)'
;MRQRRWLEFLKDYDFELNYHPGKANVVVDALSRKSLHMSSLMVKELELIEEFRDLSLVCDTTTRSVKLGMLKLTNLFLEEVKDKQKTDEKLLKYKALIEKGKELDFKIDENGV
;
A
#
# COMPACT_ATOMS: atom_id res chain seq x y z
N MET A 1 8.20 -19.88 -25.73
CA MET A 1 7.33 -20.96 -25.22
C MET A 1 5.83 -20.64 -25.20
N ARG A 2 5.35 -19.40 -24.99
CA ARG A 2 3.89 -19.11 -24.97
C ARG A 2 3.18 -19.34 -26.31
N GLN A 3 3.75 -18.91 -27.44
CA GLN A 3 3.10 -19.07 -28.76
C GLN A 3 2.80 -20.52 -29.13
N ARG A 4 3.71 -21.46 -28.84
CA ARG A 4 3.50 -22.89 -29.13
C ARG A 4 2.31 -23.46 -28.34
N ARG A 5 2.18 -23.10 -27.06
CA ARG A 5 1.06 -23.52 -26.21
C ARG A 5 -0.28 -22.96 -26.70
N TRP A 6 -0.29 -21.73 -27.21
CA TRP A 6 -1.49 -21.13 -27.81
C TRP A 6 -1.88 -21.81 -29.13
N LEU A 7 -0.91 -22.13 -29.98
CA LEU A 7 -1.16 -22.88 -31.22
C LEU A 7 -1.70 -24.29 -30.95
N GLU A 8 -1.17 -24.99 -29.94
CA GLU A 8 -1.66 -26.30 -29.53
C GLU A 8 -3.09 -26.25 -28.97
N PHE A 9 -3.47 -25.17 -28.29
CA PHE A 9 -4.83 -24.98 -27.78
C PHE A 9 -5.83 -24.62 -28.90
N LEU A 10 -5.39 -23.78 -29.83
CA LEU A 10 -6.25 -23.29 -30.90
C LEU A 10 -6.57 -24.36 -31.95
N LYS A 11 -5.73 -25.38 -32.13
CA LYS A 11 -5.90 -26.44 -33.15
C LYS A 11 -7.26 -27.16 -33.11
N ASP A 12 -7.93 -27.17 -31.94
CA ASP A 12 -9.19 -27.86 -31.71
C ASP A 12 -10.42 -26.97 -32.04
N TYR A 13 -10.19 -25.70 -32.41
CA TYR A 13 -11.22 -24.77 -32.85
C TYR A 13 -11.20 -24.63 -34.37
N ASP A 14 -12.38 -24.57 -34.98
CA ASP A 14 -12.53 -24.24 -36.40
C ASP A 14 -12.50 -22.70 -36.56
N PHE A 15 -11.34 -22.14 -36.89
CA PHE A 15 -11.16 -20.70 -37.09
C PHE A 15 -10.11 -20.40 -38.17
N GLU A 16 -10.24 -19.25 -38.82
CA GLU A 16 -9.25 -18.72 -39.76
C GLU A 16 -8.58 -17.47 -39.18
N LEU A 17 -7.25 -17.41 -39.26
CA LEU A 17 -6.49 -16.25 -38.80
C LEU A 17 -6.48 -15.16 -39.87
N ASN A 18 -7.36 -14.17 -39.73
CA ASN A 18 -7.45 -13.04 -40.64
C ASN A 18 -7.02 -11.73 -39.96
N TYR A 19 -6.07 -11.00 -40.58
CA TYR A 19 -5.65 -9.69 -40.08
C TYR A 19 -6.60 -8.61 -40.61
N HIS A 20 -7.27 -7.91 -39.69
CA HIS A 20 -8.22 -6.84 -40.02
C HIS A 20 -7.75 -5.49 -39.48
N PRO A 21 -7.02 -4.68 -40.28
CA PRO A 21 -6.62 -3.35 -39.86
C PRO A 21 -7.83 -2.40 -39.79
N GLY A 22 -7.84 -1.51 -38.80
CA GLY A 22 -8.83 -0.43 -38.69
C GLY A 22 -10.16 -0.86 -38.08
N LYS A 23 -11.26 -0.77 -38.86
CA LYS A 23 -12.65 -0.75 -38.40
C LYS A 23 -13.08 -1.98 -37.57
N ALA A 24 -12.52 -3.15 -37.87
CA ALA A 24 -12.81 -4.38 -37.13
C ALA A 24 -12.19 -4.39 -35.71
N ASN A 25 -11.11 -3.63 -35.49
CA ASN A 25 -10.43 -3.55 -34.19
C ASN A 25 -11.03 -2.47 -33.28
N VAL A 26 -11.91 -1.60 -33.80
CA VAL A 26 -12.48 -0.49 -33.03
C VAL A 26 -13.30 -0.98 -31.84
N VAL A 27 -14.09 -2.05 -32.02
CA VAL A 27 -14.90 -2.63 -30.94
C VAL A 27 -14.01 -3.31 -29.90
N VAL A 28 -13.00 -4.05 -30.34
CA VAL A 28 -12.05 -4.75 -29.46
C VAL A 28 -11.21 -3.74 -28.66
N ASP A 29 -10.73 -2.68 -29.31
CA ASP A 29 -9.98 -1.60 -28.67
C ASP A 29 -10.85 -0.83 -27.67
N ALA A 30 -12.10 -0.48 -28.03
CA ALA A 30 -13.03 0.18 -27.11
C ALA A 30 -13.34 -0.69 -25.89
N LEU A 31 -13.58 -1.99 -26.08
CA LEU A 31 -13.82 -2.94 -24.98
C LEU A 31 -12.57 -3.14 -24.11
N SER A 32 -11.39 -3.26 -24.72
CA SER A 32 -10.11 -3.36 -24.02
C SER A 32 -9.86 -2.14 -23.13
N ARG A 33 -10.02 -0.94 -23.69
CA ARG A 33 -9.89 0.32 -22.93
C ARG A 33 -10.89 0.38 -21.78
N LYS A 34 -12.16 0.03 -22.02
CA LYS A 34 -13.18 -0.01 -20.96
C LYS A 34 -12.77 -0.98 -19.85
N SER A 35 -12.30 -2.17 -20.18
CA SER A 35 -11.80 -3.15 -19.20
C SER A 35 -10.64 -2.59 -18.39
N LEU A 36 -9.65 -1.99 -19.04
CA LEU A 36 -8.50 -1.38 -18.36
C LEU A 36 -8.92 -0.23 -17.44
N HIS A 37 -9.85 0.62 -17.88
CA HIS A 37 -10.40 1.69 -17.04
C HIS A 37 -11.15 1.13 -15.82
N MET A 38 -11.98 0.10 -15.99
CA MET A 38 -12.65 -0.57 -14.86
C MET A 38 -11.63 -1.18 -13.90
N SER A 39 -10.61 -1.90 -14.39
CA SER A 39 -9.55 -2.43 -13.55
C SER A 39 -8.81 -1.32 -12.78
N SER A 40 -8.49 -0.21 -13.43
CA SER A 40 -7.85 0.94 -12.77
C SER A 40 -8.75 1.57 -11.69
N LEU A 41 -10.06 1.65 -11.93
CA LEU A 41 -11.02 2.15 -10.94
C LEU A 41 -11.13 1.21 -9.73
N MET A 42 -11.17 -0.11 -9.96
CA MET A 42 -11.20 -1.11 -8.89
C MET A 42 -9.94 -1.05 -8.02
N VAL A 43 -8.76 -0.85 -8.62
CA VAL A 43 -7.51 -0.68 -7.85
C VAL A 43 -7.59 0.56 -6.94
N LYS A 44 -8.06 1.69 -7.47
CA LYS A 44 -8.24 2.92 -6.68
C LYS A 44 -9.28 2.77 -5.58
N GLU A 45 -10.35 2.03 -5.83
CA GLU A 45 -11.37 1.73 -4.82
C GLU A 45 -10.78 0.91 -3.66
N LEU A 46 -9.94 -0.08 -3.97
CA LEU A 46 -9.24 -0.86 -2.94
C LEU A 46 -8.29 0.00 -2.10
N GLU A 47 -7.48 0.85 -2.75
CA GLU A 47 -6.61 1.82 -2.05
C GLU A 47 -7.43 2.70 -1.10
N LEU A 48 -8.57 3.21 -1.56
CA LEU A 48 -9.44 4.05 -0.74
C LEU A 48 -10.05 3.29 0.45
N ILE A 49 -10.39 2.02 0.26
CA ILE A 49 -10.91 1.15 1.33
C ILE A 49 -9.83 0.87 2.38
N GLU A 50 -8.58 0.67 1.96
CA GLU A 50 -7.44 0.50 2.86
C GLU A 50 -7.20 1.76 3.68
N GLU A 51 -7.11 2.92 3.03
CA GLU A 51 -6.98 4.22 3.72
C GLU A 51 -8.14 4.45 4.71
N PHE A 52 -9.38 4.15 4.30
CA PHE A 52 -10.56 4.29 5.14
C PHE A 52 -10.52 3.36 6.37
N ARG A 53 -9.95 2.16 6.22
CA ARG A 53 -9.73 1.23 7.34
C ARG A 53 -8.68 1.77 8.30
N ASP A 54 -7.58 2.29 7.78
CA ASP A 54 -6.45 2.80 8.58
C ASP A 54 -6.80 4.07 9.36
N LEU A 55 -7.74 4.87 8.83
CA LEU A 55 -8.30 6.04 9.51
C LEU A 55 -8.97 5.69 10.85
N SER A 56 -9.22 4.42 11.17
CA SER A 56 -9.73 3.97 12.48
C SER A 56 -10.98 4.73 12.93
N LEU A 57 -11.91 4.96 12.00
CA LEU A 57 -13.14 5.71 12.25
C LEU A 57 -14.08 4.93 13.16
N VAL A 58 -14.67 5.63 14.14
CA VAL A 58 -15.85 5.16 14.85
C VAL A 58 -17.06 5.40 13.96
N CYS A 59 -17.86 4.35 13.76
CA CYS A 59 -19.06 4.38 12.94
C CYS A 59 -20.30 4.12 13.80
N ASP A 60 -21.19 5.12 13.88
CA ASP A 60 -22.49 5.01 14.53
C ASP A 60 -23.59 5.11 13.47
N THR A 61 -24.34 4.02 13.32
CA THR A 61 -25.47 3.97 12.38
C THR A 61 -26.79 4.14 13.13
N THR A 62 -27.61 5.08 12.68
CA THR A 62 -29.00 5.28 13.12
C THR A 62 -29.95 4.92 11.98
N THR A 63 -31.24 4.87 12.26
CA THR A 63 -32.27 4.59 11.24
C THR A 63 -32.35 5.62 10.11
N ARG A 64 -31.72 6.81 10.27
CA ARG A 64 -31.78 7.91 9.30
C ARG A 64 -30.43 8.43 8.85
N SER A 65 -29.33 8.03 9.49
CA SER A 65 -28.00 8.54 9.16
C SER A 65 -26.88 7.64 9.67
N VAL A 66 -25.72 7.76 9.02
CA VAL A 66 -24.45 7.20 9.49
C VAL A 66 -23.58 8.36 9.96
N LYS A 67 -22.99 8.22 11.14
CA LYS A 67 -22.02 9.15 11.70
C LYS A 67 -20.66 8.48 11.72
N LEU A 68 -19.66 9.20 11.23
CA LEU A 68 -18.26 8.77 11.22
C LEU A 68 -17.45 9.80 12.00
N GLY A 69 -16.58 9.35 12.90
CA GLY A 69 -15.74 10.23 13.69
C GLY A 69 -14.40 9.60 14.05
N MET A 70 -13.40 10.44 14.29
CA MET A 70 -12.08 10.03 14.75
C MET A 70 -11.56 11.05 15.75
N LEU A 71 -11.03 10.59 16.87
CA LEU A 71 -10.30 11.44 17.81
C LEU A 71 -8.88 10.90 17.94
N LYS A 72 -7.90 11.70 17.50
CA LYS A 72 -6.48 11.38 17.66
C LYS A 72 -5.89 12.29 18.73
N LEU A 73 -5.51 11.70 19.87
CA LEU A 73 -4.74 12.39 20.90
C LEU A 73 -3.25 12.15 20.64
N THR A 74 -2.51 13.19 20.26
CA THR A 74 -1.07 13.13 20.08
C THR A 74 -0.36 13.76 21.27
N ASN A 75 0.53 13.03 21.93
CA ASN A 75 1.40 13.57 22.97
C ASN A 75 2.81 13.78 22.38
N LEU A 76 3.28 15.03 22.40
CA LEU A 76 4.61 15.40 21.87
C LEU A 76 5.76 15.01 22.81
N PHE A 77 5.46 14.55 24.02
CA PHE A 77 6.47 14.24 25.03
C PHE A 77 7.51 13.21 24.55
N LEU A 78 7.09 12.18 23.81
CA LEU A 78 8.03 11.19 23.30
C LEU A 78 9.01 11.79 22.29
N GLU A 79 8.55 12.68 21.41
CA GLU A 79 9.43 13.40 20.47
C GLU A 79 10.38 14.35 21.21
N GLU A 80 9.89 15.03 22.24
CA GLU A 80 10.72 15.90 23.08
C GLU A 80 11.80 15.11 23.84
N VAL A 81 11.45 13.93 24.36
CA VAL A 81 12.41 13.02 24.98
C VAL A 81 13.44 12.58 23.95
N LYS A 82 13.02 12.10 22.77
CA LYS A 82 13.93 11.69 21.68
C LYS A 82 14.92 12.78 21.29
N ASP A 83 14.45 14.03 21.20
CA ASP A 83 15.33 15.15 20.85
C ASP A 83 16.30 15.49 21.97
N LYS A 84 15.86 15.47 23.23
CA LYS A 84 16.74 15.68 24.38
C LYS A 84 17.76 14.57 24.59
N GLN A 85 17.45 13.33 24.20
CA GLN A 85 18.43 12.24 24.27
C GLN A 85 19.66 12.50 23.39
N LYS A 86 19.50 13.21 22.25
CA LYS A 86 20.60 13.52 21.32
C LYS A 86 21.62 14.50 21.90
N THR A 87 21.20 15.35 22.84
CA THR A 87 22.07 16.34 23.48
C THR A 87 22.58 15.90 24.85
N ASP A 88 22.05 14.82 25.40
CA ASP A 88 22.49 14.29 26.70
C ASP A 88 23.86 13.60 26.60
N GLU A 89 24.85 14.15 27.29
CA GLU A 89 26.23 13.64 27.26
C GLU A 89 26.38 12.22 27.82
N LYS A 90 25.53 11.79 28.78
CA LYS A 90 25.59 10.44 29.35
C LYS A 90 25.03 9.44 28.36
N LEU A 91 23.90 9.75 27.72
CA LEU A 91 23.30 8.89 26.71
C LEU A 91 24.19 8.76 25.47
N LEU A 92 24.86 9.84 25.05
CA LEU A 92 25.86 9.78 23.98
C LEU A 92 27.05 8.85 24.34
N LYS A 93 27.50 8.86 25.59
CA LYS A 93 28.55 7.95 26.07
C LYS A 93 28.09 6.49 26.07
N TYR A 94 26.87 6.22 26.54
CA TYR A 94 26.30 4.87 26.50
C TYR A 94 26.11 4.39 25.06
N LYS A 95 25.58 5.23 24.18
CA LYS A 95 25.46 4.93 22.74
C LYS A 95 26.80 4.52 22.13
N ALA A 96 27.86 5.30 22.36
CA ALA A 96 29.20 5.00 21.85
C ALA A 96 29.81 3.72 22.45
N LEU A 97 29.43 3.33 23.67
CA LEU A 97 29.88 2.08 24.31
C LEU A 97 29.11 0.86 23.76
N ILE A 98 27.80 1.00 23.53
CA ILE A 98 26.95 -0.04 22.91
C ILE A 98 27.42 -0.31 21.48
N GLU A 99 27.71 0.75 20.70
CA GLU A 99 28.25 0.64 19.33
C GLU A 99 29.63 -0.05 19.29
N LYS A 100 30.41 0.03 20.38
CA LYS A 100 31.68 -0.69 20.54
C LYS A 100 31.51 -2.14 21.00
N GLY A 101 30.27 -2.64 21.10
CA GLY A 101 29.95 -4.02 21.49
C GLY A 101 30.05 -4.28 22.99
N LYS A 102 30.03 -3.23 23.83
CA LYS A 102 30.04 -3.39 25.28
C LYS A 102 28.61 -3.58 25.77
N GLU A 103 28.35 -4.68 26.46
CA GLU A 103 27.03 -4.97 27.02
C GLU A 103 26.77 -4.04 28.22
N LEU A 104 25.70 -3.27 28.13
CA LEU A 104 25.19 -2.35 29.14
C LEU A 104 23.71 -2.69 29.39
N ASP A 105 23.17 -2.20 30.50
CA ASP A 105 21.74 -2.36 30.82
C ASP A 105 20.83 -1.58 29.83
N PHE A 106 21.41 -0.68 29.02
CA PHE A 106 20.74 0.12 28.02
C PHE A 106 20.85 -0.49 26.62
N LYS A 107 19.78 -0.37 25.83
CA LYS A 107 19.70 -0.87 24.46
C LYS A 107 19.20 0.23 23.54
N ILE A 108 19.74 0.27 22.33
CA ILE A 108 19.30 1.23 21.32
C ILE A 108 18.15 0.61 20.53
N ASP A 109 17.03 1.31 20.45
CA ASP A 109 15.86 0.94 19.65
C ASP A 109 15.45 2.06 18.67
N GLU A 110 14.26 1.93 18.08
CA GLU A 110 13.67 2.91 17.15
C GLU A 110 13.37 4.28 17.81
N ASN A 111 13.37 4.35 19.13
CA ASN A 111 13.11 5.54 19.93
C ASN A 111 14.37 6.13 20.57
N GLY A 112 15.55 5.52 20.42
CA GLY A 112 16.81 6.05 20.93
C GLY A 112 17.51 5.12 21.91
N VAL A 113 18.24 5.68 22.89
CA VAL A 113 19.01 4.92 23.91
C VAL A 113 18.14 4.65 25.14
#